data_AF-A0A7V5R0N8-F1
#
_entry.id   AF-A0A7V5R0N8-F1
#
_cell.length_a   1.000
_cell.length_b   1.000
_cell.length_c   1.000
_cell.angle_alpha   90.00
_cell.angle_beta   90.00
_cell.angle_gamma   90.00
#
_symmetry.space_group_name_H-M   'P 1'
#
loop_
_entity.id
_entity.type
_entity.pdbx_description
1 polymer ?
#
loop_
_entity_poly.entity_id
_entity_poly.type
_entity_poly.pdbx_seq_one_letter_code
_entity_poly.pdbx_strand_id
1 'polypeptide(L)'
;MIKTAKGMLVEYALSIPPLALEFELNPESITRTRTASFDASAVPITDFLTPGEANRIGQATSPSAETISFEILLDATDKLSDSNHLMHNVARVVGIEPEIATLRSMLEPKVSGTGGFQVMSSIAGGMRAHEHDEHLSILLFIWGSHVLPVFMTSLTIVEQAHLPTLSPYRAKANITLTVLESNNPFYNIEQVQRTVLSGLNLLNIPLPF
;
A
#
# COMPACT_ATOMS: atom_id res chain seq x y z
N MET A 1 -21.96 5.14 20.29
CA MET A 1 -21.26 5.59 19.06
C MET A 1 -20.58 4.36 18.46
N ILE A 2 -20.86 4.02 17.21
CA ILE A 2 -20.18 2.91 16.54
C ILE A 2 -18.76 3.40 16.21
N LYS A 3 -17.72 2.74 16.73
CA LYS A 3 -16.34 3.04 16.36
C LYS A 3 -16.10 2.43 14.98
N THR A 4 -16.10 3.27 13.96
CA THR A 4 -15.80 2.85 12.58
C THR A 4 -14.33 2.43 12.50
N ALA A 5 -14.06 1.24 11.95
CA ALA A 5 -12.69 0.83 11.66
C ALA A 5 -12.12 1.71 10.53
N LYS A 6 -10.85 2.11 10.67
CA LYS A 6 -10.14 2.94 9.70
C LYS A 6 -9.07 2.12 8.99
N GLY A 7 -8.89 2.36 7.70
CA GLY A 7 -7.76 1.85 6.94
C GLY A 7 -6.46 2.54 7.36
N MET A 8 -5.34 1.86 7.15
CA MET A 8 -4.03 2.41 7.51
C MET A 8 -2.93 1.89 6.58
N LEU A 9 -1.95 2.75 6.32
CA LEU A 9 -0.66 2.37 5.74
C LEU A 9 0.41 2.46 6.81
N VAL A 10 1.18 1.39 7.00
CA VAL A 10 2.29 1.37 7.95
C VAL A 10 3.54 0.89 7.24
N GLU A 11 4.65 1.58 7.42
CA GLU A 11 5.92 1.12 6.92
C GLU A 11 6.43 -0.09 7.73
N TYR A 12 6.80 -1.15 7.03
CA TYR A 12 7.45 -2.32 7.57
C TYR A 12 8.97 -2.18 7.45
N ALA A 13 9.53 -1.15 8.09
CA ALA A 13 10.97 -0.89 8.14
C ALA A 13 11.37 -0.21 9.45
N LEU A 14 12.67 -0.18 9.74
CA LEU A 14 13.25 0.55 10.88
C LEU A 14 13.57 2.00 10.49
N SER A 15 12.59 2.72 9.96
CA SER A 15 12.73 4.14 9.64
C SER A 15 12.65 5.01 10.90
N ILE A 16 13.38 6.11 10.88
CA ILE A 16 13.32 7.15 11.92
C ILE A 16 13.00 8.47 11.22
N PRO A 17 11.81 9.07 11.43
CA PRO A 17 10.69 8.56 12.25
C PRO A 17 9.97 7.37 11.58
N PRO A 18 9.26 6.52 12.35
CA PRO A 18 8.43 5.47 11.77
C PRO A 18 7.29 6.09 10.95
N LEU A 19 7.09 5.61 9.72
CA LEU A 19 6.04 6.12 8.85
C LEU A 19 4.74 5.31 9.03
N ALA A 20 3.68 5.98 9.44
CA ALA A 20 2.34 5.42 9.50
C ALA A 20 1.31 6.50 9.17
N LEU A 21 0.28 6.13 8.42
CA LEU A 21 -0.83 6.99 8.05
C LEU A 21 -2.15 6.24 8.24
N GLU A 22 -2.91 6.62 9.25
CA GLU A 22 -4.31 6.23 9.41
C GLU A 22 -5.20 7.12 8.53
N PHE A 23 -6.16 6.52 7.83
CA PHE A 23 -7.07 7.27 6.99
C PHE A 23 -8.09 8.03 7.84
N GLU A 24 -8.10 9.34 7.73
CA GLU A 24 -9.09 10.18 8.41
C GLU A 24 -10.50 9.79 7.99
N LEU A 25 -10.68 9.65 6.68
CA LEU A 25 -11.86 9.09 6.02
C LEU A 25 -11.43 7.90 5.17
N ASN A 26 -12.15 6.79 5.34
CA ASN A 26 -11.96 5.62 4.51
C ASN A 26 -12.32 5.95 3.04
N PRO A 27 -11.59 5.41 2.05
CA PRO A 27 -11.92 5.56 0.65
C PRO A 27 -13.34 5.04 0.38
N GLU A 28 -14.07 5.73 -0.49
CA GLU A 28 -15.41 5.32 -0.93
C GLU A 28 -15.36 3.99 -1.71
N SER A 29 -14.29 3.79 -2.48
CA SER A 29 -14.07 2.59 -3.28
C SER A 29 -12.61 2.16 -3.25
N ILE A 30 -12.41 0.85 -3.34
CA ILE A 30 -11.09 0.24 -3.54
C ILE A 30 -11.17 -0.60 -4.80
N THR A 31 -10.29 -0.32 -5.76
CA THR A 31 -10.16 -1.10 -6.98
C THR A 31 -9.04 -2.11 -6.80
N ARG A 32 -9.35 -3.40 -6.94
CA ARG A 32 -8.37 -4.50 -6.89
C ARG A 32 -8.29 -5.15 -8.26
N THR A 33 -7.11 -5.14 -8.86
CA THR A 33 -6.89 -5.63 -10.22
C THR A 33 -5.84 -6.73 -10.20
N ARG A 34 -6.15 -7.86 -10.84
CA ARG A 34 -5.21 -8.96 -11.04
C ARG A 34 -5.29 -9.43 -12.48
N THR A 35 -4.15 -9.47 -13.14
CA THR A 35 -4.02 -9.93 -14.53
C THR A 35 -3.21 -11.22 -14.58
N ALA A 36 -3.36 -11.97 -15.66
CA ALA A 36 -2.55 -13.14 -15.94
C ALA A 36 -2.23 -13.16 -17.44
N SER A 37 -0.98 -13.45 -17.78
CA SER A 37 -0.54 -13.61 -19.17
C SER A 37 -0.54 -15.08 -19.54
N PHE A 38 -1.06 -15.39 -20.72
CA PHE A 38 -1.14 -16.74 -21.27
C PHE A 38 -0.23 -16.87 -22.49
N ASP A 39 0.70 -17.83 -22.47
CA ASP A 39 1.52 -18.16 -23.62
C ASP A 39 0.92 -19.34 -24.39
N ALA A 40 0.15 -19.02 -25.44
CA ALA A 40 -0.48 -20.01 -26.31
C ALA A 40 0.52 -20.84 -27.14
N SER A 41 1.79 -20.41 -27.23
CA SER A 41 2.83 -21.13 -27.99
C SER A 41 3.52 -22.20 -27.14
N ALA A 42 3.41 -22.09 -25.81
CA ALA A 42 4.05 -23.02 -24.88
C ALA A 42 3.33 -24.38 -24.81
N VAL A 43 2.03 -24.44 -25.11
CA VAL A 43 1.22 -25.66 -25.03
C VAL A 43 0.25 -25.74 -26.22
N PRO A 44 0.26 -26.82 -27.02
CA PRO A 44 -0.75 -27.05 -28.04
C PRO A 44 -2.13 -27.14 -27.36
N ILE A 45 -3.02 -26.20 -27.67
CA ILE A 45 -4.37 -26.20 -27.10
C ILE A 45 -5.20 -27.24 -27.85
N THR A 46 -5.45 -28.38 -27.21
CA THR A 46 -6.40 -29.40 -27.66
C THR A 46 -7.68 -29.33 -26.82
N ASP A 47 -8.75 -29.99 -27.28
CA ASP A 47 -9.95 -30.18 -26.45
C ASP A 47 -9.56 -30.83 -25.10
N PHE A 48 -10.14 -30.32 -24.01
CA PHE A 48 -9.94 -30.83 -22.66
C PHE A 48 -11.23 -31.44 -22.13
N LEU A 49 -11.16 -32.68 -21.65
CA LEU A 49 -12.29 -33.39 -21.05
C LEU A 49 -12.07 -33.66 -19.56
N THR A 50 -10.82 -33.60 -19.11
CA THR A 50 -10.45 -33.85 -17.72
C THR A 50 -9.86 -32.60 -17.04
N PRO A 51 -10.01 -32.44 -15.72
CA PRO A 51 -9.32 -31.38 -14.97
C PRO A 51 -7.80 -31.42 -15.11
N GLY A 52 -7.22 -32.62 -15.30
CA GLY A 52 -5.79 -32.79 -15.51
C GLY A 52 -5.29 -32.13 -16.80
N GLU A 53 -6.03 -32.25 -17.90
CA GLU A 53 -5.74 -31.58 -19.17
C GLU A 53 -5.90 -30.06 -19.05
N ALA A 54 -6.96 -29.60 -18.38
CA ALA A 54 -7.18 -28.18 -18.12
C ALA A 54 -6.05 -27.56 -17.29
N ASN A 55 -5.53 -28.28 -16.29
CA ASN A 55 -4.40 -27.81 -15.48
C ASN A 55 -3.12 -27.62 -16.29
N ARG A 56 -2.87 -28.46 -17.31
CA ARG A 56 -1.69 -28.30 -18.19
C ARG A 56 -1.76 -27.04 -19.02
N ILE A 57 -2.96 -26.67 -19.49
CA ILE A 57 -3.18 -25.38 -20.17
C ILE A 57 -2.98 -24.23 -19.18
N GLY A 58 -3.49 -24.36 -17.96
CA GLY A 58 -3.30 -23.37 -16.89
C GLY A 58 -1.83 -23.13 -16.52
N GLN A 59 -0.95 -24.14 -16.62
CA GLN A 59 0.49 -24.00 -16.38
C GLN A 59 1.19 -23.07 -17.38
N ALA A 60 0.62 -22.86 -18.56
CA ALA A 60 1.11 -21.88 -19.53
C ALA A 60 0.71 -20.43 -19.19
N THR A 61 0.10 -20.22 -18.02
CA THR A 61 -0.31 -18.92 -17.52
C THR A 61 0.60 -18.46 -16.39
N SER A 62 1.08 -17.22 -16.47
CA SER A 62 1.79 -16.55 -15.37
C SER A 62 0.92 -15.43 -14.78
N PRO A 63 0.57 -15.50 -13.47
CA PRO A 63 -0.17 -14.42 -12.83
C PRO A 63 0.73 -13.20 -12.61
N SER A 64 0.20 -12.01 -12.87
CA SER A 64 0.81 -10.75 -12.45
C SER A 64 0.46 -10.45 -10.99
N ALA A 65 1.30 -9.65 -10.33
CA ALA A 65 1.04 -9.19 -8.97
C ALA A 65 -0.26 -8.37 -8.91
N GLU A 66 -1.05 -8.57 -7.86
CA GLU A 66 -2.26 -7.78 -7.61
C GLU A 66 -1.93 -6.29 -7.40
N THR A 67 -2.72 -5.42 -8.02
CA THR A 67 -2.64 -3.96 -7.87
C THR A 67 -3.90 -3.44 -7.17
N ILE A 68 -3.73 -2.56 -6.18
CA ILE A 68 -4.79 -1.94 -5.41
C ILE A 68 -4.72 -0.42 -5.59
N SER A 69 -5.82 0.19 -6.02
CA SER A 69 -5.91 1.64 -6.21
C SER A 69 -7.12 2.22 -5.48
N PHE A 70 -6.94 3.37 -4.82
CA PHE A 70 -8.00 4.09 -4.13
C PHE A 70 -7.66 5.58 -3.96
N GLU A 71 -8.70 6.38 -3.71
CA GLU A 71 -8.59 7.81 -3.38
C GLU A 71 -8.93 8.02 -1.90
N ILE A 72 -8.05 8.70 -1.16
CA ILE A 72 -8.34 9.19 0.20
C ILE A 72 -8.46 10.70 0.23
N LEU A 73 -9.27 11.21 1.15
CA LEU A 73 -9.37 12.62 1.46
C LEU A 73 -8.55 12.94 2.70
N LEU A 74 -7.65 13.90 2.57
CA LEU A 74 -6.88 14.48 3.67
C LEU A 74 -7.53 15.82 4.02
N ASP A 75 -7.96 16.02 5.27
CA ASP A 75 -8.67 17.24 5.66
C ASP A 75 -8.37 17.63 7.10
N ALA A 76 -7.87 18.84 7.31
CA ALA A 76 -7.62 19.36 8.65
C ALA A 76 -8.81 20.12 9.25
N THR A 77 -9.98 20.20 8.57
CA THR A 77 -11.14 20.97 9.05
C THR A 77 -11.55 20.57 10.47
N ASP A 78 -11.65 19.26 10.76
CA ASP A 78 -12.02 18.78 12.09
C ASP A 78 -10.94 19.13 13.12
N LYS A 79 -9.65 18.91 12.77
CA LYS A 79 -8.48 19.25 13.60
C LYS A 79 -8.40 20.75 13.91
N LEU A 80 -8.78 21.60 12.95
CA LEU A 80 -8.82 23.05 13.08
C LEU A 80 -10.03 23.53 13.90
N SER A 81 -11.14 22.80 13.87
CA SER A 81 -12.37 23.16 14.58
C SER A 81 -12.33 22.79 16.07
N ASP A 82 -11.68 21.69 16.44
CA ASP A 82 -11.60 21.20 17.81
C ASP A 82 -10.27 21.60 18.48
N SER A 83 -10.34 22.56 19.41
CA SER A 83 -9.17 23.01 20.17
C SER A 83 -8.56 21.94 21.09
N ASN A 84 -9.31 20.89 21.42
CA ASN A 84 -8.83 19.78 22.24
C ASN A 84 -8.17 18.67 21.39
N HIS A 85 -8.26 18.76 20.06
CA HIS A 85 -7.63 17.79 19.18
C HIS A 85 -6.10 17.86 19.32
N LEU A 86 -5.44 16.71 19.46
CA LEU A 86 -3.97 16.63 19.70
C LEU A 86 -3.16 17.35 18.61
N MET A 87 -3.67 17.33 17.37
CA MET A 87 -3.04 17.98 16.20
C MET A 87 -3.54 19.40 15.93
N HIS A 88 -4.38 20.00 16.78
CA HIS A 88 -4.96 21.33 16.53
C HIS A 88 -3.89 22.39 16.25
N ASN A 89 -2.87 22.49 17.11
CA ASN A 89 -1.82 23.49 16.96
C ASN A 89 -0.95 23.26 15.72
N VAL A 90 -0.73 21.99 15.35
CA VAL A 90 0.04 21.63 14.14
C VAL A 90 -0.77 22.01 12.90
N ALA A 91 -2.04 21.59 12.85
CA ALA A 91 -2.95 21.89 11.75
C ALA A 91 -3.11 23.39 11.48
N ARG A 92 -3.08 24.24 12.53
CA ARG A 92 -3.15 25.71 12.37
C ARG A 92 -1.95 26.33 11.66
N VAL A 93 -0.79 25.67 11.69
CA VAL A 93 0.45 26.20 11.10
C VAL A 93 0.71 25.56 9.74
N VAL A 94 0.58 24.23 9.66
CA VAL A 94 0.99 23.43 8.49
C VAL A 94 -0.14 22.64 7.85
N GLY A 95 -1.38 22.76 8.33
CA GLY A 95 -2.53 22.07 7.76
C GLY A 95 -2.36 20.54 7.75
N ILE A 96 -2.40 19.95 6.55
CA ILE A 96 -2.25 18.51 6.29
C ILE A 96 -0.88 18.12 5.68
N GLU A 97 0.09 19.04 5.70
CA GLU A 97 1.46 18.76 5.22
C GLU A 97 2.10 17.53 5.88
N PRO A 98 1.94 17.27 7.20
CA PRO A 98 2.52 16.07 7.81
C PRO A 98 2.02 14.76 7.16
N GLU A 99 0.74 14.67 6.84
CA GLU A 99 0.13 13.53 6.17
C GLU A 99 0.66 13.38 4.73
N ILE A 100 0.77 14.48 3.99
CA ILE A 100 1.36 14.51 2.64
C ILE A 100 2.82 14.08 2.67
N ALA A 101 3.61 14.62 3.60
CA ALA A 101 5.02 14.29 3.78
C ALA A 101 5.21 12.82 4.15
N THR A 102 4.31 12.25 4.95
CA THR A 102 4.32 10.82 5.29
C THR A 102 4.11 9.95 4.06
N LEU A 103 3.10 10.26 3.22
CA LEU A 103 2.86 9.53 1.96
C LEU A 103 4.03 9.64 1.00
N ARG A 104 4.59 10.83 0.83
CA ARG A 104 5.78 11.05 -0.02
C ARG A 104 6.97 10.25 0.49
N SER A 105 7.20 10.26 1.80
CA SER A 105 8.29 9.53 2.43
C SER A 105 8.15 8.02 2.28
N MET A 106 6.93 7.48 2.19
CA MET A 106 6.67 6.06 1.94
C MET A 106 7.05 5.62 0.52
N LEU A 107 7.03 6.54 -0.45
CA LEU A 107 7.41 6.28 -1.84
C LEU A 107 8.90 6.58 -2.12
N GLU A 108 9.56 7.28 -1.21
CA GLU A 108 10.96 7.69 -1.39
C GLU A 108 11.92 6.53 -1.10
N PRO A 109 12.93 6.28 -1.97
CA PRO A 109 13.94 5.26 -1.71
C PRO A 109 14.69 5.55 -0.42
N LYS A 110 14.86 4.52 0.40
CA LYS A 110 15.63 4.58 1.64
C LYS A 110 17.04 4.12 1.38
N VAL A 111 18.01 4.84 1.93
CA VAL A 111 19.41 4.43 1.95
C VAL A 111 19.61 3.55 3.18
N SER A 112 19.98 2.28 2.95
CA SER A 112 20.44 1.39 4.01
C SER A 112 21.84 1.80 4.46
N GLY A 113 21.92 2.76 5.37
CA GLY A 113 23.18 3.21 5.96
C GLY A 113 22.95 3.69 7.38
N THR A 114 23.75 3.19 8.32
CA THR A 114 23.72 3.58 9.73
C THR A 114 23.84 5.11 9.85
N GLY A 115 22.70 5.77 10.05
CA GLY A 115 22.60 7.22 10.14
C GLY A 115 23.49 7.77 11.25
N GLY A 116 24.34 8.73 10.89
CA GLY A 116 25.00 9.63 11.85
C GLY A 116 26.54 9.70 11.80
N PHE A 117 27.25 8.69 11.29
CA PHE A 117 28.73 8.65 11.43
C PHE A 117 29.54 8.87 10.14
N GLN A 118 28.90 8.92 8.96
CA GLN A 118 29.64 8.93 7.68
C GLN A 118 29.91 10.31 7.08
N VAL A 119 29.32 11.39 7.59
CA VAL A 119 29.73 12.75 7.16
C VAL A 119 31.17 13.05 7.61
N MET A 120 31.69 12.34 8.61
CA MET A 120 33.10 12.42 9.02
C MET A 120 34.05 11.53 8.21
N SER A 121 33.57 10.47 7.53
CA SER A 121 34.46 9.58 6.75
C SER A 121 34.77 10.10 5.34
N SER A 122 33.95 10.99 4.78
CA SER A 122 34.22 11.61 3.47
C SER A 122 35.31 12.69 3.51
N ILE A 123 35.65 13.20 4.70
CA ILE A 123 36.73 14.17 4.91
C ILE A 123 38.10 13.47 5.09
N ALA A 124 38.10 12.17 5.42
CA ALA A 124 39.31 11.41 5.80
C ALA A 124 39.88 10.51 4.69
N GLY A 125 39.66 10.83 3.40
CA GLY A 125 40.45 10.28 2.29
C GLY A 125 40.43 8.76 2.11
N GLY A 126 39.38 8.06 2.56
CA GLY A 126 39.25 6.61 2.42
C GLY A 126 38.28 6.24 1.29
N MET A 127 38.83 5.91 0.12
CA MET A 127 38.10 5.24 -0.97
C MET A 127 37.48 3.92 -0.48
N ARG A 128 36.19 3.94 -0.15
CA ARG A 128 35.25 2.82 -0.31
C ARG A 128 33.90 3.38 -0.70
N ALA A 129 33.64 3.43 -2.01
CA ALA A 129 32.30 3.50 -2.55
C ALA A 129 31.57 2.23 -2.12
N HIS A 130 30.98 2.23 -0.93
CA HIS A 130 29.95 1.26 -0.61
C HIS A 130 28.75 1.65 -1.48
N GLU A 131 28.37 0.75 -2.39
CA GLU A 131 27.09 0.82 -3.09
C GLU A 131 26.01 1.13 -2.06
N HIS A 132 25.40 2.31 -2.18
CA HIS A 132 24.22 2.61 -1.39
C HIS A 132 23.12 1.68 -1.91
N ASP A 133 22.75 0.67 -1.12
CA ASP A 133 21.55 -0.12 -1.36
C ASP A 133 20.34 0.80 -1.12
N GLU A 134 19.96 1.53 -2.16
CA GLU A 134 18.71 2.26 -2.25
C GLU A 134 17.59 1.26 -2.50
N HIS A 135 16.61 1.24 -1.60
CA HIS A 135 15.49 0.31 -1.65
C HIS A 135 14.21 1.03 -1.25
N LEU A 136 13.10 0.68 -1.91
CA LEU A 136 11.78 1.18 -1.49
C LEU A 136 11.35 0.46 -0.21
N SER A 137 10.66 1.20 0.65
CA SER A 137 10.12 0.64 1.87
C SER A 137 8.93 -0.27 1.59
N ILE A 138 8.93 -1.44 2.21
CA ILE A 138 7.75 -2.32 2.23
C ILE A 138 6.71 -1.66 3.14
N LEU A 139 5.47 -1.58 2.67
CA LEU A 139 4.34 -1.07 3.45
C LEU A 139 3.38 -2.22 3.79
N LEU A 140 2.62 -2.05 4.86
CA LEU A 140 1.47 -2.87 5.22
C LEU A 140 0.22 -2.04 4.98
N PHE A 141 -0.60 -2.48 4.05
CA PHE A 141 -1.95 -1.95 3.84
C PHE A 141 -2.93 -2.74 4.71
N ILE A 142 -3.51 -2.05 5.69
CA ILE A 142 -4.44 -2.61 6.67
C ILE A 142 -5.84 -2.14 6.31
N TRP A 143 -6.73 -3.11 6.04
CA TRP A 143 -8.12 -2.87 5.69
C TRP A 143 -9.03 -3.87 6.42
N GLY A 144 -9.49 -3.47 7.61
CA GLY A 144 -10.27 -4.36 8.48
C GLY A 144 -9.47 -5.59 8.90
N SER A 145 -9.89 -6.78 8.46
CA SER A 145 -9.19 -8.05 8.71
C SER A 145 -8.06 -8.36 7.72
N HIS A 146 -7.95 -7.59 6.64
CA HIS A 146 -6.95 -7.79 5.59
C HIS A 146 -5.69 -7.00 5.90
N VAL A 147 -4.55 -7.67 5.96
CA VAL A 147 -3.24 -7.06 6.14
C VAL A 147 -2.35 -7.51 4.99
N LEU A 148 -2.09 -6.62 4.05
CA LEU A 148 -1.39 -6.92 2.82
C LEU A 148 -0.02 -6.24 2.79
N PRO A 149 1.07 -6.98 2.56
CA PRO A 149 2.35 -6.37 2.26
C PRO A 149 2.31 -5.80 0.85
N VAL A 150 2.69 -4.53 0.69
CA VAL A 150 2.57 -3.80 -0.57
C VAL A 150 3.77 -2.88 -0.79
N PHE A 151 4.05 -2.54 -2.04
CA PHE A 151 4.80 -1.35 -2.41
C PHE A 151 3.84 -0.27 -2.92
N MET A 152 4.06 0.97 -2.53
CA MET A 152 3.43 2.09 -3.22
C MET A 152 4.14 2.31 -4.54
N THR A 153 3.40 2.26 -5.64
CA THR A 153 3.95 2.41 -7.01
C THR A 153 3.57 3.74 -7.64
N SER A 154 2.47 4.35 -7.19
CA SER A 154 2.07 5.68 -7.64
C SER A 154 1.37 6.44 -6.51
N LEU A 155 1.67 7.74 -6.44
CA LEU A 155 1.05 8.69 -5.53
C LEU A 155 0.77 9.98 -6.31
N THR A 156 -0.49 10.38 -6.39
CA THR A 156 -0.91 11.66 -6.96
C THR A 156 -1.68 12.44 -5.92
N ILE A 157 -1.22 13.65 -5.59
CA ILE A 157 -1.83 14.52 -4.59
C ILE A 157 -2.36 15.77 -5.27
N VAL A 158 -3.64 16.04 -5.08
CA VAL A 158 -4.32 17.25 -5.52
C VAL A 158 -4.60 18.11 -4.29
N GLU A 159 -3.72 19.09 -4.06
CA GLU A 159 -3.83 20.03 -2.94
C GLU A 159 -4.93 21.07 -3.19
N GLN A 160 -5.75 21.33 -2.18
CA GLN A 160 -6.93 22.19 -2.27
C GLN A 160 -7.05 23.02 -1.00
N ALA A 161 -7.42 24.29 -1.15
CA ALA A 161 -7.64 25.22 -0.04
C ALA A 161 -6.43 25.35 0.91
N HIS A 162 -5.85 26.55 0.92
CA HIS A 162 -4.61 26.81 1.63
C HIS A 162 -4.85 27.76 2.80
N LEU A 163 -4.06 27.57 3.86
CA LEU A 163 -3.92 28.54 4.94
C LEU A 163 -3.24 29.81 4.40
N PRO A 164 -3.30 30.94 5.14
CA PRO A 164 -2.54 32.14 4.78
C PRO A 164 -1.02 31.92 4.65
N THR A 165 -0.51 30.85 5.28
CA THR A 165 0.88 30.37 5.18
C THR A 165 1.17 29.60 3.89
N LEU A 166 0.19 29.46 3.00
CA LEU A 166 0.23 28.65 1.79
C LEU A 166 0.38 27.13 2.03
N SER A 167 0.15 26.67 3.26
CA SER A 167 0.06 25.24 3.56
C SER A 167 -1.35 24.72 3.22
N PRO A 168 -1.48 23.59 2.50
CA PRO A 168 -2.78 23.00 2.22
C PRO A 168 -3.42 22.49 3.51
N TYR A 169 -4.74 22.70 3.66
CA TYR A 169 -5.52 22.07 4.73
C TYR A 169 -6.54 21.05 4.21
N ARG A 170 -6.66 20.87 2.89
CA ARG A 170 -7.42 19.80 2.25
C ARG A 170 -6.66 19.25 1.04
N ALA A 171 -6.73 17.96 0.78
CA ALA A 171 -6.21 17.36 -0.43
C ALA A 171 -6.91 16.04 -0.76
N LYS A 172 -6.83 15.66 -2.04
CA LYS A 172 -7.17 14.31 -2.50
C LYS A 172 -5.89 13.58 -2.87
N ALA A 173 -5.68 12.40 -2.28
CA ALA A 173 -4.54 11.56 -2.59
C ALA A 173 -5.00 10.27 -3.29
N ASN A 174 -4.61 10.11 -4.55
CA ASN A 174 -4.79 8.90 -5.33
C ASN A 174 -3.56 8.02 -5.15
N ILE A 175 -3.75 6.84 -4.56
CA ILE A 175 -2.69 5.92 -4.17
C ILE A 175 -2.86 4.63 -4.97
N THR A 176 -1.77 4.15 -5.57
CA THR A 176 -1.70 2.83 -6.19
C THR A 176 -0.61 1.99 -5.53
N LEU A 177 -0.99 0.77 -5.18
CA LEU A 177 -0.19 -0.19 -4.44
C LEU A 177 -0.06 -1.48 -5.25
N THR A 178 1.11 -2.11 -5.21
CA THR A 178 1.33 -3.46 -5.75
C THR A 178 1.55 -4.42 -4.60
N VAL A 179 0.76 -5.49 -4.55
CA VAL A 179 0.82 -6.50 -3.47
C VAL A 179 2.05 -7.39 -3.64
N LEU A 180 2.74 -7.63 -2.52
CA LEU A 180 3.91 -8.50 -2.45
C LEU A 180 3.48 -9.94 -2.17
N GLU A 181 3.22 -10.65 -3.26
CA GLU A 181 2.88 -12.07 -3.27
C GLU A 181 4.14 -12.93 -3.09
N SER A 182 4.69 -12.93 -1.88
CA SER A 182 5.84 -13.75 -1.50
C SER A 182 5.50 -14.64 -0.29
N ASN A 183 6.39 -15.56 0.06
CA ASN A 183 6.25 -16.35 1.28
C ASN A 183 6.53 -15.47 2.51
N ASN A 184 5.52 -14.75 2.95
CA ASN A 184 5.55 -13.90 4.12
C ASN A 184 4.29 -14.17 4.98
N PRO A 185 4.35 -13.94 6.31
CA PRO A 185 3.25 -14.31 7.20
C PRO A 185 1.94 -13.59 6.87
N PHE A 186 2.01 -12.34 6.39
CA PHE A 186 0.84 -11.53 6.06
C PHE A 186 0.07 -12.10 4.86
N TYR A 187 0.76 -12.39 3.76
CA TYR A 187 0.16 -12.95 2.56
C TYR A 187 -0.33 -14.39 2.76
N ASN A 188 0.36 -15.19 3.58
CA ASN A 188 -0.08 -16.55 3.92
C ASN A 188 -1.44 -16.55 4.64
N ILE A 189 -1.65 -15.61 5.58
CA ILE A 189 -2.93 -15.44 6.27
C ILE A 189 -4.02 -15.03 5.28
N GLU A 190 -3.72 -14.07 4.39
CA GLU A 190 -4.66 -13.64 3.36
C GLU A 190 -5.08 -14.80 2.44
N GLN A 191 -4.14 -15.67 2.04
CA GLN A 191 -4.44 -16.82 1.20
C GLN A 191 -5.39 -17.82 1.88
N VAL A 192 -5.21 -18.04 3.19
CA VAL A 192 -6.12 -18.85 3.99
C VAL A 192 -7.50 -18.20 4.05
N GLN A 193 -7.57 -16.91 4.37
CA GLN A 193 -8.83 -16.17 4.40
C GLN A 193 -9.56 -16.23 3.06
N ARG A 194 -8.85 -15.98 1.95
CA ARG A 194 -9.39 -16.08 0.58
C ARG A 194 -9.96 -17.46 0.28
N THR A 195 -9.29 -18.53 0.72
CA THR A 195 -9.72 -19.91 0.49
C THR A 195 -10.96 -20.26 1.32
N VAL A 196 -11.02 -19.81 2.58
CA VAL A 196 -12.20 -20.00 3.43
C VAL A 196 -13.39 -19.25 2.84
N LEU A 197 -13.21 -17.98 2.49
CA LEU A 197 -14.27 -17.13 1.94
C LEU A 197 -14.76 -17.63 0.57
N SER A 198 -13.86 -18.14 -0.29
CA SER A 198 -14.27 -18.74 -1.56
C SER A 198 -15.10 -20.00 -1.36
N GLY A 199 -14.78 -20.80 -0.34
CA GLY A 199 -15.60 -21.94 0.09
C GLY A 199 -17.00 -21.53 0.54
N LEU A 200 -17.15 -20.41 1.24
CA LEU A 200 -18.46 -19.88 1.62
C LEU A 200 -19.31 -19.48 0.41
N ASN A 201 -18.70 -19.00 -0.67
CA ASN A 201 -19.43 -18.65 -1.89
C ASN A 201 -20.12 -19.87 -2.54
N LEU A 202 -19.66 -21.10 -2.26
CA LEU A 202 -20.32 -22.31 -2.74
C LEU A 202 -21.75 -22.45 -2.19
N LEU A 203 -22.04 -21.87 -1.02
CA LEU A 203 -23.38 -21.85 -0.43
C LEU A 203 -24.36 -20.97 -1.21
N ASN A 204 -23.86 -20.08 -2.08
CA ASN A 204 -24.65 -19.17 -2.90
C ASN A 204 -24.96 -19.74 -4.29
N ILE A 205 -24.48 -20.95 -4.62
CA ILE A 205 -24.75 -21.59 -5.90
C ILE A 205 -26.13 -22.26 -5.81
N PRO A 206 -27.12 -21.90 -6.65
CA PRO A 206 -28.38 -22.61 -6.68
C PRO A 206 -28.13 -24.07 -7.08
N LEU A 207 -28.63 -25.00 -6.27
CA LEU A 207 -28.51 -26.43 -6.57
C LEU A 207 -29.25 -26.69 -7.89
N PRO A 208 -28.61 -27.36 -8.87
CA PRO A 208 -29.28 -27.75 -10.09
C PRO A 208 -30.30 -28.84 -9.74
N PHE A 209 -31.56 -28.45 -9.60
CA PHE A 209 -32.71 -29.34 -9.67
C PHE A 209 -33.48 -29.00 -10.95
#